data_AF-A0A3P7PUB0-F1
#
_entry.id   AF-A0A3P7PUB0-F1
#
_cell.length_a   1.000
_cell.length_b   1.000
_cell.length_c   1.000
_cell.angle_alpha   90.00
_cell.angle_beta   90.00
_cell.angle_gamma   90.00
#
_symmetry.space_group_name_H-M   'P 1'
#
loop_
_entity.id
_entity.type
_entity.pdbx_description
1 polymer ?
#
loop_
_entity_poly.entity_id
_entity_poly.type
_entity_poly.pdbx_seq_one_letter_code
_entity_poly.pdbx_strand_id
1 'polypeptide(L)'
;MCNKIKDFAAKTCPRTCAMCCKTKEFNCHDVNPDACRRLDRNICLTVPSVALSMCPFTCGLCHRPGAAGMCPDENENCAAILHLDPTCSTDFMKRSCKKTCRLTDCLPGNSTSSTCTDLHPQCQANARYCNIGDYAVVMSRVCRLTCRHCTP
;
A
#
# COMPACT_ATOMS: atom_id res chain seq x y z
N MET A 1 18.05 -24.26 -11.44
CA MET A 1 18.97 -23.72 -10.41
C MET A 1 19.05 -22.19 -10.34
N CYS A 2 18.76 -21.43 -11.41
CA CYS A 2 18.96 -19.97 -11.44
C CYS A 2 18.08 -19.16 -10.45
N ASN A 3 16.82 -19.58 -10.19
CA ASN A 3 15.90 -18.81 -9.35
C ASN A 3 16.28 -18.78 -7.86
N LYS A 4 16.75 -19.90 -7.30
CA LYS A 4 17.16 -19.97 -5.89
C LYS A 4 18.29 -18.99 -5.54
N ILE A 5 19.22 -18.78 -6.46
CA ILE A 5 20.34 -17.84 -6.28
C ILE A 5 19.81 -16.40 -6.26
N LYS A 6 18.84 -16.06 -7.12
CA LYS A 6 18.21 -14.74 -7.16
C LYS A 6 17.41 -14.45 -5.89
N ASP A 7 16.67 -15.43 -5.38
CA ASP A 7 15.90 -15.29 -4.14
C ASP A 7 16.83 -15.10 -2.94
N PHE A 8 17.91 -15.87 -2.87
CA PHE A 8 18.94 -15.71 -1.85
C PHE A 8 19.62 -14.34 -1.94
N ALA A 9 19.99 -13.91 -3.16
CA ALA A 9 20.61 -12.60 -3.40
C ALA A 9 19.70 -11.44 -2.97
N ALA A 10 18.40 -11.52 -3.26
CA ALA A 10 17.43 -10.51 -2.86
C ALA A 10 17.24 -10.42 -1.34
N LYS A 11 17.38 -11.54 -0.61
CA LYS A 11 17.21 -11.57 0.85
C LYS A 11 18.48 -11.19 1.62
N THR A 12 19.64 -11.68 1.19
CA THR A 12 20.88 -11.59 1.98
C THR A 12 21.71 -10.37 1.59
N CYS A 13 21.82 -10.07 0.30
CA CYS A 13 22.71 -9.02 -0.20
C CYS A 13 22.06 -8.19 -1.33
N PRO A 14 20.85 -7.61 -1.14
CA PRO A 14 20.13 -6.95 -2.22
C PRO A 14 20.90 -5.76 -2.80
N ARG A 15 21.67 -5.04 -1.99
CA ARG A 15 22.53 -3.94 -2.46
C ARG A 15 23.67 -4.45 -3.34
N THR A 16 24.43 -5.41 -2.84
CA THR A 16 25.59 -5.98 -3.54
C THR A 16 25.18 -6.67 -4.84
N CYS A 17 24.01 -7.31 -4.85
CA CYS A 17 23.50 -8.01 -6.02
C CYS A 17 22.62 -7.13 -6.93
N ALA A 18 22.49 -5.83 -6.66
CA ALA A 18 21.62 -4.90 -7.40
C ALA A 18 20.13 -5.33 -7.46
N MET A 19 19.65 -5.97 -6.40
CA MET A 19 18.29 -6.50 -6.21
C MET A 19 17.44 -5.68 -5.23
N CYS A 20 17.85 -4.46 -4.83
CA CYS A 20 17.07 -3.60 -3.93
C CYS A 20 15.61 -3.42 -4.38
N CYS A 21 15.39 -3.19 -5.68
CA CYS A 21 14.04 -3.01 -6.24
C CYS A 21 13.15 -4.27 -6.14
N LYS A 22 13.71 -5.41 -5.72
CA LYS A 22 12.98 -6.66 -5.46
C LYS A 22 12.67 -6.88 -3.98
N THR A 23 13.28 -6.13 -3.06
CA THR A 23 12.96 -6.25 -1.63
C THR A 23 11.58 -5.66 -1.35
N LYS A 24 10.90 -6.15 -0.31
CA LYS A 24 9.56 -5.68 0.05
C LYS A 24 9.50 -4.16 0.26
N GLU A 25 10.59 -3.55 0.73
CA GLU A 25 10.71 -2.12 1.05
C GLU A 25 10.73 -1.21 -0.19
N PHE A 26 11.19 -1.72 -1.34
CA PHE A 26 11.35 -0.93 -2.57
C PHE A 26 10.66 -1.56 -3.79
N ASN A 27 9.91 -2.65 -3.61
CA ASN A 27 9.17 -3.28 -4.69
C ASN A 27 7.82 -2.56 -4.92
N CYS A 28 7.79 -1.25 -5.07
CA CYS A 28 6.60 -0.50 -5.49
C CYS A 28 7.04 0.72 -6.29
N HIS A 29 6.09 1.57 -6.68
CA HIS A 29 6.39 2.84 -7.34
C HIS A 29 5.87 4.01 -6.51
N ASP A 30 6.48 5.17 -6.70
CA ASP A 30 5.90 6.42 -6.23
C ASP A 30 4.67 6.76 -7.07
N VAL A 31 3.61 7.23 -6.42
CA VAL A 31 2.38 7.67 -7.11
C VAL A 31 2.60 9.05 -7.72
N ASN A 32 3.39 9.91 -7.08
CA ASN A 32 3.76 11.23 -7.61
C ASN A 32 5.28 11.45 -7.59
N PRO A 33 6.03 10.86 -8.54
CA PRO A 33 7.49 10.93 -8.57
C PRO A 33 8.05 12.36 -8.55
N ASP A 34 7.38 13.31 -9.21
CA ASP A 34 7.81 14.71 -9.26
C ASP A 34 7.69 15.39 -7.90
N ALA A 35 6.61 15.14 -7.17
CA ALA A 35 6.48 15.61 -5.79
C ALA A 35 7.52 14.93 -4.88
N CYS A 36 7.77 13.63 -5.04
CA CYS A 36 8.74 12.89 -4.23
C CYS A 36 10.17 13.41 -4.35
N ARG A 37 10.54 13.92 -5.54
CA ARG A 37 11.85 14.57 -5.77
C ARG A 37 11.99 15.91 -5.05
N ARG A 38 10.88 16.63 -4.84
CA ARG A 38 10.84 17.94 -4.18
C ARG A 38 10.51 17.85 -2.69
N LEU A 39 10.00 16.70 -2.25
CA LEU A 39 9.63 16.42 -0.88
C LEU A 39 10.86 16.52 0.02
N ASP A 40 10.74 17.27 1.12
CA ASP A 40 11.71 17.16 2.20
C ASP A 40 11.65 15.74 2.77
N ARG A 41 12.79 15.03 2.82
CA ARG A 41 12.86 13.65 3.32
C ARG A 41 12.25 13.48 4.71
N ASN A 42 12.14 14.56 5.48
CA ASN A 42 11.44 14.57 6.77
C ASN A 42 10.00 14.08 6.68
N ILE A 43 9.28 14.31 5.58
CA ILE A 43 7.90 13.84 5.39
C ILE A 43 7.74 12.31 5.51
N CYS A 44 8.78 11.54 5.13
CA CYS A 44 8.80 10.10 5.24
C CYS A 44 8.72 9.65 6.71
N LEU A 45 9.17 10.52 7.62
CA LEU A 45 9.20 10.31 9.06
C LEU A 45 8.03 11.00 9.77
N THR A 46 7.71 12.24 9.37
CA THR A 46 6.73 13.09 10.07
C THR A 46 5.29 12.78 9.66
N VAL A 47 5.05 12.42 8.40
CA VAL A 47 3.71 12.14 7.87
C VAL A 47 3.74 10.84 7.05
N PRO A 48 3.98 9.68 7.70
CA PRO A 48 4.16 8.41 7.02
C PRO A 48 2.93 7.98 6.20
N SER A 49 1.73 8.45 6.54
CA SER A 49 0.50 8.21 5.76
C SER A 49 0.54 8.87 4.38
N VAL A 50 0.98 10.12 4.31
CA VAL A 50 1.15 10.88 3.05
C VAL A 50 2.28 10.27 2.24
N ALA A 51 3.43 10.05 2.88
CA ALA A 51 4.58 9.40 2.28
C ALA A 51 4.21 8.03 1.68
N LEU A 52 3.43 7.22 2.40
CA LEU A 52 2.94 5.93 1.91
C LEU A 52 2.02 6.07 0.68
N SER A 53 1.18 7.10 0.65
CA SER A 53 0.22 7.33 -0.43
C SER A 53 0.84 7.95 -1.69
N MET A 54 1.86 8.80 -1.53
CA MET A 54 2.46 9.56 -2.63
C MET A 54 3.83 9.02 -3.03
N CYS A 55 4.66 8.70 -2.05
CA CYS A 55 6.08 8.44 -2.20
C CYS A 55 6.56 7.16 -1.48
N PRO A 56 5.83 6.04 -1.57
CA PRO A 56 6.18 4.84 -0.80
C PRO A 56 7.53 4.24 -1.23
N PHE A 57 7.93 4.37 -2.50
CA PHE A 57 9.21 3.87 -2.96
C PHE A 57 10.34 4.76 -2.45
N THR A 58 10.23 6.08 -2.64
CA THR A 58 11.22 7.06 -2.17
C THR A 58 11.41 7.00 -0.65
N CYS A 59 10.32 6.75 0.10
CA CYS A 59 10.35 6.64 1.55
C CYS A 59 10.61 5.21 2.08
N GLY A 60 10.81 4.19 1.24
CA GLY A 60 11.05 2.80 1.65
C GLY A 60 9.85 2.13 2.35
N LEU A 61 8.64 2.62 2.09
CA LEU A 61 7.40 2.19 2.71
C LEU A 61 6.63 1.15 1.87
N CYS A 62 7.19 0.63 0.78
CA CYS A 62 6.50 -0.34 -0.10
C CYS A 62 6.05 -1.62 0.63
N HIS A 63 6.66 -1.94 1.75
CA HIS A 63 6.32 -3.10 2.57
C HIS A 63 5.05 -2.86 3.41
N ARG A 64 4.56 -1.62 3.52
CA ARG A 64 3.42 -1.27 4.35
C ARG A 64 2.09 -1.33 3.57
N PRO A 65 1.01 -1.81 4.19
CA PRO A 65 -0.35 -1.71 3.64
C PRO A 65 -0.70 -0.27 3.25
N GLY A 66 -1.12 -0.06 2.00
CA GLY A 66 -1.49 1.24 1.44
C GLY A 66 -0.41 1.92 0.62
N ALA A 67 0.79 1.35 0.55
CA ALA A 67 1.84 1.82 -0.36
C ALA A 67 1.32 1.81 -1.80
N ALA A 68 1.19 2.99 -2.40
CA ALA A 68 0.62 3.17 -3.74
C ALA A 68 -0.78 2.54 -3.90
N GLY A 69 -1.58 2.49 -2.81
CA GLY A 69 -2.90 1.87 -2.84
C GLY A 69 -2.87 0.35 -2.97
N MET A 70 -1.82 -0.31 -2.48
CA MET A 70 -1.67 -1.76 -2.54
C MET A 70 -1.52 -2.38 -1.15
N CYS A 71 -1.98 -3.62 -1.00
CA CYS A 71 -1.64 -4.47 0.14
C CYS A 71 -0.32 -5.20 -0.13
N PRO A 72 0.56 -5.42 0.85
CA PRO A 72 1.77 -6.20 0.67
C PRO A 72 1.47 -7.70 0.56
N ASP A 73 2.42 -8.46 0.02
CA ASP A 73 2.42 -9.93 0.15
C ASP A 73 3.11 -10.32 1.47
N GLU A 74 2.40 -11.10 2.28
CA GLU A 74 2.95 -11.72 3.48
C GLU A 74 3.93 -12.82 3.10
N ASN A 75 3.61 -13.61 2.07
CA ASN A 75 4.48 -14.70 1.59
C ASN A 75 5.38 -14.26 0.43
N GLU A 76 6.66 -14.64 0.48
CA GLU A 76 7.64 -14.30 -0.56
C GLU A 76 7.47 -15.13 -1.84
N ASN A 77 6.83 -16.30 -1.74
CA ASN A 77 6.61 -17.22 -2.85
C ASN A 77 5.32 -16.92 -3.63
N CYS A 78 4.62 -15.83 -3.34
CA CYS A 78 3.36 -15.49 -4.02
C CYS A 78 3.50 -15.47 -5.55
N ALA A 79 4.62 -14.96 -6.08
CA ALA A 79 4.90 -15.00 -7.51
C ALA A 79 4.98 -16.44 -8.06
N ALA A 80 5.57 -17.37 -7.31
CA ALA A 80 5.64 -18.77 -7.70
C ALA A 80 4.26 -19.46 -7.60
N ILE A 81 3.50 -19.14 -6.56
CA ILE A 81 2.18 -19.74 -6.31
C ILE A 81 1.15 -19.20 -7.31
N LEU A 82 1.30 -17.97 -7.80
CA LEU A 82 0.45 -17.42 -8.87
C LEU A 82 0.52 -18.27 -10.16
N HIS A 83 1.63 -18.96 -10.42
CA HIS A 83 1.70 -19.90 -11.55
C HIS A 83 0.84 -21.16 -11.34
N LEU A 84 0.54 -21.51 -10.09
CA LEU A 84 -0.30 -22.66 -9.72
C LEU A 84 -1.77 -22.25 -9.54
N ASP A 85 -2.03 -21.07 -9.00
CA ASP A 85 -3.36 -20.47 -8.82
C ASP A 85 -3.41 -19.07 -9.46
N PRO A 86 -3.52 -18.98 -10.79
CA PRO A 86 -3.54 -17.70 -11.51
C PRO A 86 -4.80 -16.88 -11.20
N THR A 87 -5.83 -17.53 -10.64
CA THR A 87 -7.09 -16.90 -10.28
C THR A 87 -7.12 -16.32 -8.87
N CYS A 88 -6.08 -16.57 -8.06
CA CYS A 88 -6.07 -16.21 -6.64
C CYS A 88 -7.31 -16.72 -5.88
N SER A 89 -7.77 -17.91 -6.23
CA SER A 89 -9.01 -18.47 -5.71
C SER A 89 -8.85 -19.00 -4.29
N THR A 90 -7.68 -19.54 -3.97
CA THR A 90 -7.39 -20.15 -2.68
C THR A 90 -7.34 -19.13 -1.54
N ASP A 91 -7.78 -19.53 -0.35
CA ASP A 91 -7.72 -18.68 0.84
C ASP A 91 -6.29 -18.25 1.18
N PHE A 92 -5.31 -19.12 0.89
CA PHE A 92 -3.90 -18.81 1.03
C PHE A 92 -3.51 -17.61 0.16
N MET A 93 -3.86 -17.62 -1.13
CA MET A 93 -3.57 -16.49 -2.03
C MET A 93 -4.27 -15.21 -1.57
N LYS A 94 -5.53 -15.32 -1.12
CA LYS A 94 -6.31 -14.16 -0.65
C LYS A 94 -5.79 -13.53 0.64
N ARG A 95 -5.23 -14.35 1.54
CA ARG A 95 -4.70 -13.89 2.84
C ARG A 95 -3.24 -13.46 2.75
N SER A 96 -2.41 -14.24 2.05
CA SER A 96 -0.96 -14.09 2.07
C SER A 96 -0.38 -13.42 0.84
N CYS A 97 -1.11 -13.39 -0.27
CA CYS A 97 -0.63 -12.90 -1.57
C CYS A 97 -1.46 -11.72 -2.07
N LYS A 98 -1.84 -10.82 -1.15
CA LYS A 98 -2.75 -9.70 -1.45
C LYS A 98 -2.21 -8.81 -2.55
N LYS A 99 -0.91 -8.49 -2.56
CA LYS A 99 -0.29 -7.67 -3.62
C LYS A 99 -0.30 -8.38 -4.95
N THR A 100 0.17 -9.63 -4.96
CA THR A 100 0.27 -10.47 -6.15
C THR A 100 -1.11 -10.67 -6.78
N CYS A 101 -2.13 -10.81 -5.94
CA CYS A 101 -3.53 -10.95 -6.32
C CYS A 101 -4.27 -9.61 -6.49
N ARG A 102 -3.58 -8.47 -6.34
CA ARG A 102 -4.15 -7.11 -6.41
C ARG A 102 -5.38 -6.90 -5.51
N LEU A 103 -5.40 -7.58 -4.37
CA LEU A 103 -6.40 -7.40 -3.33
C LEU A 103 -6.08 -6.15 -2.53
N THR A 104 -7.13 -5.38 -2.25
CA THR A 104 -7.09 -4.09 -1.55
C THR A 104 -7.85 -4.13 -0.24
N ASP A 105 -8.23 -5.32 0.25
CA ASP A 105 -9.03 -5.51 1.47
C ASP A 105 -8.31 -5.10 2.77
N CYS A 106 -6.98 -4.98 2.74
CA CYS A 106 -6.21 -4.37 3.84
C CYS A 106 -6.35 -2.84 3.88
N LEU A 107 -6.89 -2.23 2.82
CA LEU A 107 -7.02 -0.78 2.72
C LEU A 107 -8.33 -0.31 3.34
N PRO A 108 -8.28 0.76 4.15
CA PRO A 108 -9.49 1.40 4.65
C PRO A 108 -10.33 1.92 3.47
N GLY A 109 -11.60 1.49 3.42
CA GLY A 109 -12.55 1.83 2.35
C GLY A 109 -12.88 0.67 1.40
N ASN A 110 -12.05 -0.37 1.32
CA ASN A 110 -12.31 -1.55 0.48
C ASN A 110 -12.79 -2.77 1.29
N SER A 111 -12.99 -2.60 2.59
CA SER A 111 -13.80 -3.54 3.34
C SER A 111 -15.19 -3.50 2.72
N THR A 112 -15.64 -4.61 2.14
CA THR A 112 -17.05 -4.92 1.87
C THR A 112 -17.83 -5.04 3.19
N SER A 113 -17.60 -4.11 4.12
CA SER A 113 -18.43 -3.88 5.26
C SER A 113 -19.59 -3.04 4.75
N SER A 114 -20.76 -3.64 4.70
CA SER A 114 -22.03 -3.03 4.29
C SER A 114 -22.47 -1.88 5.19
N THR A 115 -21.64 -1.44 6.14
CA THR A 115 -21.92 -0.34 7.06
C THR A 115 -20.89 0.75 6.81
N CYS A 116 -21.28 1.72 5.98
CA CYS A 116 -20.51 2.92 5.75
C CYS A 116 -20.79 3.93 6.86
N THR A 117 -19.84 4.14 7.75
CA THR A 117 -19.92 5.12 8.82
C THR A 117 -18.65 5.95 8.90
N ASP A 118 -18.81 7.15 9.44
CA ASP A 118 -17.70 7.99 9.89
C ASP A 118 -17.15 7.44 11.21
N LEU A 119 -15.83 7.31 11.29
CA LEU A 119 -15.10 6.81 12.45
C LEU A 119 -14.78 7.91 13.47
N HIS A 120 -14.96 9.18 13.11
CA HIS A 120 -14.65 10.31 13.99
C HIS A 120 -15.84 11.27 14.11
N PRO A 121 -16.17 11.73 15.33
CA PRO A 121 -17.36 12.55 15.56
C PRO A 121 -17.31 13.92 14.87
N GLN A 122 -16.12 14.43 14.57
CA GLN A 122 -15.94 15.74 13.93
C GLN A 122 -15.92 15.69 12.39
N CYS A 123 -16.30 14.58 11.75
CA CYS A 123 -16.26 14.46 10.30
C CYS A 123 -17.07 15.56 9.60
N GLN A 124 -18.28 15.86 10.09
CA GLN A 124 -19.12 16.92 9.55
C GLN A 124 -18.46 18.31 9.60
N ALA A 125 -17.79 18.65 10.72
CA ALA A 125 -17.07 19.91 10.85
C ALA A 125 -15.83 19.99 9.94
N ASN A 126 -15.23 18.83 9.65
CA ASN A 126 -14.03 18.67 8.85
C ASN A 126 -14.33 18.36 7.37
N ALA A 127 -15.58 18.41 6.93
CA ALA A 127 -15.99 18.07 5.56
C ALA A 127 -15.26 18.86 4.47
N ARG A 128 -14.82 20.10 4.78
CA ARG A 128 -14.00 20.91 3.87
C ARG A 128 -12.68 20.24 3.49
N TYR A 129 -12.14 19.40 4.36
CA TYR A 129 -10.86 18.71 4.15
C TYR A 129 -10.96 17.46 3.29
N CYS A 130 -12.18 17.03 2.93
CA CYS A 130 -12.40 15.83 2.10
C CYS A 130 -11.66 15.89 0.75
N ASN A 131 -11.45 17.08 0.20
CA ASN A 131 -10.80 17.29 -1.11
C ASN A 131 -9.52 18.14 -1.02
N ILE A 132 -8.96 18.34 0.18
CA ILE A 132 -7.79 19.21 0.38
C ILE A 132 -6.55 18.34 0.60
N GLY A 133 -5.70 18.25 -0.43
CA GLY A 133 -4.34 17.72 -0.36
C GLY A 133 -4.21 16.46 0.50
N ASP A 134 -3.22 16.48 1.39
CA ASP A 134 -2.90 15.37 2.30
C ASP A 134 -4.04 15.01 3.27
N TYR A 135 -4.87 15.98 3.65
CA TYR A 135 -6.00 15.74 4.53
C TYR A 135 -7.06 14.85 3.87
N ALA A 136 -7.22 14.92 2.54
CA ALA A 136 -8.14 14.06 1.80
C ALA A 136 -7.82 12.57 2.01
N VAL A 137 -6.54 12.21 2.18
CA VAL A 137 -6.12 10.83 2.46
C VAL A 137 -6.59 10.38 3.85
N VAL A 138 -6.55 11.26 4.85
CA VAL A 138 -7.05 10.94 6.20
C VAL A 138 -8.57 10.91 6.19
N MET A 139 -9.20 11.90 5.55
CA MET A 139 -10.65 12.04 5.45
C MET A 139 -11.29 10.86 4.71
N SER A 140 -10.64 10.31 3.67
CA SER A 140 -11.13 9.11 2.98
C SER A 140 -11.10 7.83 3.80
N ARG A 141 -10.39 7.82 4.94
CA ARG A 141 -10.34 6.68 5.86
C ARG A 141 -11.28 6.85 7.04
N VAL A 142 -11.28 8.06 7.59
CA VAL A 142 -11.96 8.39 8.85
C VAL A 142 -13.38 8.88 8.60
N CYS A 143 -13.61 9.67 7.56
CA CYS A 143 -14.85 10.38 7.27
C CYS A 143 -15.49 9.89 5.97
N ARG A 144 -15.56 8.57 5.80
CA ARG A 144 -15.98 7.94 4.54
C ARG A 144 -17.38 8.34 4.11
N LEU A 145 -18.31 8.43 5.06
CA LEU A 145 -19.69 8.80 4.80
C LEU A 145 -19.79 10.30 4.50
N THR A 146 -19.20 11.14 5.35
CA THR A 146 -19.19 12.60 5.16
C THR A 146 -18.52 12.99 3.82
N CYS A 147 -17.42 12.34 3.45
CA CYS A 147 -16.69 12.60 2.22
C CYS A 147 -17.19 11.80 1.00
N ARG A 148 -18.30 11.06 1.13
CA ARG A 148 -18.95 10.29 0.06
C ARG A 148 -18.04 9.23 -0.60
N HIS A 149 -17.14 8.63 0.17
CA HIS A 149 -16.36 7.48 -0.27
C HIS A 149 -17.12 6.15 -0.12
N CYS A 150 -18.27 6.16 0.55
CA CYS A 150 -19.24 5.07 0.53
C CYS A 150 -20.65 5.60 0.81
N THR A 151 -21.65 4.75 0.59
CA THR A 151 -23.07 4.99 0.91
C THR A 151 -23.46 4.22 2.17
N PRO A 152 -24.32 4.77 3.04
CA PRO A 152 -24.71 4.16 4.32
C PRO A 152 -25.30 2.76 4.16
#